data_AF-L9K837-F1
#
_entry.id   AF-L9K837-F1
#
_cell.length_a   1.000
_cell.length_b   1.000
_cell.length_c   1.000
_cell.angle_alpha   90.00
_cell.angle_beta   90.00
_cell.angle_gamma   90.00
#
_symmetry.space_group_name_H-M   'P 1'
#
loop_
_entity.id
_entity.type
_entity.pdbx_description
1 polymer ?
#
loop_
_entity_poly.entity_id
_entity_poly.type
_entity_poly.pdbx_seq_one_letter_code
_entity_poly.pdbx_strand_id
1 'polypeptide(L)' 'MVKLKRGMEYKGYLVSADGYMNMQLANTEENIDGALSGHLGEVLITCNNIFYIRGVEEEEKDGEMRE' A
#
# COMPACT_ATOMS: atom_id res chain seq x y z
N MET A 1 -0.42 1.46 -4.66
CA MET A 1 0.87 1.66 -3.96
C MET A 1 1.06 3.13 -3.66
N VAL A 2 1.43 3.44 -2.42
CA VAL A 2 1.68 4.78 -1.90
C VAL A 2 3.14 4.86 -1.49
N LYS A 3 3.91 5.79 -2.06
CA LYS A 3 5.30 6.03 -1.64
C LYS A 3 5.35 7.22 -0.70
N LEU A 4 6.01 7.05 0.44
CA LEU A 4 6.24 8.13 1.39
C LEU A 4 7.50 8.91 1.04
N LYS A 5 7.55 10.18 1.48
CA LYS A 5 8.72 11.07 1.33
C LYS A 5 10.01 10.49 1.92
N ARG A 6 9.89 9.58 2.89
CA ARG A 6 11.01 8.94 3.58
C ARG A 6 11.49 7.64 2.91
N GLY A 7 11.01 7.32 1.70
CA GLY A 7 11.47 6.17 0.94
C GLY A 7 10.66 4.89 1.16
N MET A 8 9.89 4.80 2.25
CA MET A 8 8.98 3.67 2.53
C MET A 8 7.84 3.60 1.51
N GLU A 9 7.46 2.38 1.14
CA GLU A 9 6.40 2.10 0.18
C GLU A 9 5.33 1.23 0.83
N TYR A 10 4.07 1.63 0.67
CA TYR A 10 2.91 0.90 1.17
C TYR A 10 2.10 0.38 -0.01
N LYS A 11 1.90 -0.93 -0.07
CA LYS A 11 1.05 -1.58 -1.07
C LYS A 11 -0.17 -2.14 -0.34
N GLY A 12 -1.35 -1.69 -0.71
CA GLY A 12 -2.59 -2.15 -0.11
C GLY A 12 -3.79 -1.67 -0.93
N TYR A 13 -4.97 -2.10 -0.50
CA TYR A 13 -6.25 -1.72 -1.09
C TYR A 13 -6.70 -0.38 -0.54
N LEU A 14 -6.96 0.58 -1.42
CA LEU A 14 -7.50 1.87 -1.01
C LEU A 14 -8.96 1.71 -0.58
N VAL A 15 -9.22 1.92 0.71
CA VAL A 15 -10.57 1.84 1.29
C VAL A 15 -11.27 3.19 1.19
N SER A 16 -10.58 4.26 1.59
CA SER A 16 -11.13 5.61 1.60
C SER A 16 -10.03 6.65 1.46
N ALA A 17 -10.41 7.82 0.95
CA ALA A 17 -9.57 9.01 0.92
C ALA A 17 -10.42 10.25 1.23
N ASP A 18 -9.85 11.24 1.91
CA ASP A 18 -10.51 12.51 2.21
C ASP A 18 -10.03 13.67 1.31
N GLY A 19 -10.66 14.84 1.47
CA GLY A 19 -10.31 16.04 0.70
C GLY A 19 -8.93 16.64 1.03
N TYR A 20 -8.28 16.17 2.10
CA TYR A 20 -6.91 16.51 2.45
C TYR A 20 -5.90 15.48 1.96
N MET A 21 -6.34 14.42 1.28
CA MET A 21 -5.54 13.27 0.85
C MET A 21 -4.97 12.43 2.00
N ASN A 22 -5.65 12.36 3.16
CA ASN A 22 -5.42 11.25 4.07
C ASN A 22 -6.01 9.99 3.46
N MET A 23 -5.31 8.86 3.58
CA MET A 23 -5.66 7.62 2.89
C MET A 23 -5.72 6.45 3.84
N GLN A 24 -6.82 5.71 3.76
CA GLN A 24 -6.99 4.45 4.47
C GLN A 24 -6.69 3.29 3.52
N LEU A 25 -5.72 2.47 3.88
CA LEU A 25 -5.33 1.26 3.16
C LEU A 25 -5.69 0.02 3.98
N ALA A 26 -6.22 -1.01 3.33
CA ALA A 26 -6.44 -2.34 3.89
C ALA A 26 -5.45 -3.36 3.28
N ASN A 27 -5.19 -4.44 4.03
CA ASN A 27 -4.20 -5.47 3.69
C ASN A 27 -2.86 -4.88 3.23
N THR A 28 -2.38 -3.89 3.98
CA THR A 28 -1.20 -3.11 3.63
C THR A 28 0.07 -3.90 3.90
N GLU A 29 0.91 -4.00 2.88
CA GLU A 29 2.28 -4.48 2.91
C GLU A 29 3.22 -3.28 2.97
N GLU A 30 4.21 -3.35 3.85
CA GLU A 30 5.28 -2.36 3.94
C GLU A 30 6.52 -2.86 3.22
N ASN A 31 7.01 -2.06 2.29
CA ASN A 31 8.29 -2.27 1.61
C ASN A 31 9.28 -1.17 2.03
N ILE A 32 10.44 -1.59 2.53
CA ILE A 32 11.57 -0.72 2.87
C ILE A 32 12.72 -1.08 1.93
N ASP A 33 13.25 -0.08 1.21
CA ASP A 33 14.35 -0.25 0.25
C ASP A 33 14.13 -1.37 -0.80
N GLY A 34 12.86 -1.57 -1.20
CA GLY A 34 12.46 -2.57 -2.19
C GLY A 34 12.28 -3.99 -1.66
N ALA A 35 12.47 -4.20 -0.35
CA ALA A 35 12.21 -5.48 0.31
C ALA A 35 10.94 -5.42 1.15
N LEU A 36 10.15 -6.51 1.14
CA LEU A 36 9.00 -6.68 2.01
C LEU A 36 9.46 -6.72 3.47
N SER A 37 9.12 -5.67 4.22
CA SER A 37 9.38 -5.52 5.66
C SER A 37 8.34 -6.29 6.47
N GLY A 38 7.07 -6.19 6.08
CA GLY A 38 6.00 -6.94 6.73
C GLY A 38 4.59 -6.55 6.31
N HIS A 39 3.60 -7.22 6.92
CA HIS A 39 2.18 -6.95 6.74
C HIS A 39 1.66 -6.12 7.92
N LEU A 40 1.10 -4.95 7.63
CA LEU A 40 0.53 -4.03 8.60
C LEU A 40 -1.00 -4.13 8.71
N GLY A 41 -1.66 -4.69 7.70
CA GLY A 41 -3.12 -4.80 7.67
C GLY A 41 -3.77 -3.44 7.37
N GLU A 42 -4.50 -2.88 8.32
CA GLU A 42 -5.18 -1.59 8.15
C GLU A 42 -4.29 -0.42 8.56
N VAL A 43 -4.07 0.52 7.64
CA VAL A 43 -3.15 1.66 7.82
C VAL A 43 -3.82 2.95 7.39
N LEU A 44 -3.66 3.99 8.22
CA LEU A 44 -3.99 5.37 7.86
C LEU A 44 -2.72 6.15 7.54
N ILE A 45 -2.58 6.61 6.30
CA ILE A 45 -1.47 7.44 5.84
C ILE A 45 -1.91 8.90 5.83
N THR A 46 -1.16 9.75 6.53
CA THR A 46 -1.41 11.19 6.52
C THR A 46 -0.87 11.85 5.26
N CYS A 47 -1.62 12.80 4.73
CA CYS A 47 -1.32 13.48 3.47
C CYS A 47 0.08 14.07 3.38
N ASN A 48 0.57 14.65 4.48
CA ASN A 48 1.86 15.33 4.55
C ASN A 48 3.05 14.39 4.27
N ASN A 49 2.88 13.08 4.46
CA ASN A 49 3.93 12.10 4.27
C ASN A 49 3.91 11.47 2.87
N ILE A 50 2.86 11.68 2.08
CA ILE A 50 2.74 11.11 0.74
C ILE A 50 3.66 11.84 -0.24
N PHE A 51 4.39 11.07 -1.04
CA PHE A 51 5.19 11.57 -2.16
C PHE A 51 4.45 11.37 -3.48
N TYR A 52 4.00 10.15 -3.77
CA TYR A 52 3.08 9.87 -4.88
C TYR A 52 2.21 8.65 -4.58
N ILE A 53 1.13 8.52 -5.35
CA ILE A 53 0.29 7.33 -5.40
C ILE A 53 0.28 6.80 -6.83
N ARG A 54 0.33 5.47 -6.96
CA ARG A 54 0.13 4.78 -8.24
C ARG A 54 -0.81 3.59 -8.09
N GLY A 55 -1.63 3.37 -9.11
CA GLY A 55 -2.32 2.10 -9.31
C GLY A 55 -1.29 0.99 -9.52
N VAL A 56 -1.59 -0.19 -8.99
CA VAL A 56 -0.82 -1.40 -9.23
C VAL A 56 -1.82 -2.40 -9.76
N GLU A 57 -1.53 -3.01 -10.90
CA GLU A 57 -2.32 -4.13 -11.42
C GLU A 57 -2.15 -5.30 -10.45
N GLU A 58 -3.24 -5.99 -10.13
CA GLU A 58 -3.12 -7.26 -9.45
C GLU A 58 -2.39 -8.19 -10.41
N GLU A 59 -1.15 -8.56 -10.08
CA GLU A 59 -0.61 -9.80 -10.61
C GLU A 59 -1.56 -10.88 -10.07
N GLU A 60 -2.38 -11.45 -10.95
CA GLU A 60 -3.13 -12.66 -10.65
C GLU A 60 -2.16 -13.61 -9.96
N LYS A 61 -2.34 -13.86 -8.67
CA LYS A 61 -1.65 -14.96 -8.01
C LYS A 61 -2.14 -16.20 -8.73
N ASP A 62 -1.31 -16.71 -9.63
CA ASP A 62 -1.50 -17.97 -10.35
C ASP A 62 -2.13 -18.98 -9.40
N GLY A 63 -3.27 -19.51 -9.82
CA GLY A 63 -4.03 -20.47 -9.04
C GLY A 63 -3.25 -21.75 -8.87
N GLU A 64 -2.81 -22.05 -7.65
CA GLU A 64 -2.54 -23.42 -7.21
C GLU A 64 -3.03 -23.64 -5.78
N MET A 65 -4.21 -24.25 -5.68
CA MET A 65 -4.37 -25.52 -4.98
C MET A 65 -5.55 -26.26 -5.63
N ARG A 66 -5.20 -27.15 -6.58
CA ARG A 66 -5.99 -28.34 -6.86
C ARG A 66 -5.78 -29.29 -5.68
N GLU A 67 -6.86 -29.68 -5.00
CA GLU A 67 -7.23 -31.08 -4.68
C GLU A 67 -8.76 -31.16 -4.53
#